data_AF-A0A956T1G1-F1
#
_entry.id   AF-A0A956T1G1-F1
#
_cell.length_a   1.000
_cell.length_b   1.000
_cell.length_c   1.000
_cell.angle_alpha   90.00
_cell.angle_beta   90.00
_cell.angle_gamma   90.00
#
_symmetry.space_group_name_H-M   'P 1'
#
loop_
_entity.id
_entity.type
_entity.pdbx_description
1 polymer ?
#
loop_
_entity_poly.entity_id
_entity_poly.type
_entity_poly.pdbx_seq_one_letter_code
_entity_poly.pdbx_strand_id
1 'polypeptide(L)'
;QRTFTAELGCVTPALVIPGNWSQSELVFQARRLASAMVLNGGYNCVTPQILILQKQWAYKSAFLRALRQELVKHERRDDIFEGAPARRHDFRKDYPELEEFGPRTLVSLDPAEQTRLFQEEAFCGMLGVVELDAPETPAYLQEVVHFCNQSLWGDLSCMVFVDPETRRIYEREIAHALSELEYGTVGVNIFTGLAFASGVTPWGSYLDGKADTGNGWVHNTFFFDPPEKTVMEGPFVPRLPLPWLKPFPRLSEVGQALFELEAHPTPVTMARFLKRFGATVLENRKKSAMS
;
A
#
# COMPACT_ATOMS: atom_id res chain seq x y z
N GLN A 1 -17.17 -27.44 -21.56
CA GLN A 1 -16.77 -26.04 -21.34
C GLN A 1 -15.38 -26.04 -20.71
N ARG A 2 -14.52 -25.06 -21.02
CA ARG A 2 -13.25 -24.86 -20.30
C ARG A 2 -13.44 -23.74 -19.29
N THR A 3 -12.95 -23.94 -18.08
CA THR A 3 -12.97 -22.93 -17.02
C THR A 3 -11.82 -21.95 -17.26
N PHE A 4 -12.12 -20.65 -17.18
CA PHE A 4 -11.13 -19.58 -17.20
C PHE A 4 -11.21 -18.87 -15.86
N THR A 5 -10.05 -18.57 -15.28
CA THR A 5 -9.91 -17.80 -14.06
C THR A 5 -9.09 -16.54 -14.37
N ALA A 6 -9.34 -15.46 -13.65
CA ALA A 6 -8.60 -14.21 -13.76
C ALA A 6 -8.29 -13.67 -12.37
N GLU A 7 -7.24 -12.86 -12.28
CA GLU A 7 -6.99 -11.97 -11.16
C GLU A 7 -7.16 -10.54 -11.68
N LEU A 8 -7.84 -9.71 -10.90
CA LEU A 8 -8.11 -8.32 -11.24
C LEU A 8 -7.80 -7.43 -10.04
N GLY A 9 -7.59 -6.15 -10.32
CA GLY A 9 -7.29 -5.15 -9.31
C GLY A 9 -8.46 -4.85 -8.38
N CYS A 10 -8.26 -3.88 -7.52
CA CYS A 10 -9.30 -3.38 -6.63
C CYS A 10 -9.05 -1.92 -6.26
N VAL A 11 -10.07 -1.29 -5.71
CA VAL A 11 -9.89 -0.05 -4.96
C VAL A 11 -9.17 -0.40 -3.66
N THR A 12 -7.84 -0.41 -3.70
CA THR A 12 -7.00 -0.84 -2.57
C THR A 12 -7.10 0.15 -1.42
N PRO A 13 -7.65 -0.24 -0.25
CA PRO A 13 -7.63 0.62 0.92
C PRO A 13 -6.26 0.58 1.63
N ALA A 14 -5.91 1.71 2.23
CA ALA A 14 -4.81 1.90 3.14
C ALA A 14 -5.34 2.43 4.47
N LEU A 15 -5.41 1.56 5.48
CA LEU A 15 -6.00 1.83 6.77
C LEU A 15 -4.91 2.25 7.75
N VAL A 16 -5.14 3.34 8.48
CA VAL A 16 -4.28 3.73 9.61
C VAL A 16 -4.99 3.39 10.91
N ILE A 17 -4.45 2.44 11.66
CA ILE A 17 -4.94 2.14 13.01
C ILE A 17 -4.42 3.23 13.96
N PRO A 18 -5.32 3.95 14.65
CA PRO A 18 -4.97 5.11 15.46
C PRO A 18 -4.11 4.71 16.67
N GLY A 19 -2.90 5.27 16.73
CA GLY A 19 -1.95 5.08 17.82
C GLY A 19 -1.19 6.36 18.16
N ASN A 20 -0.36 6.31 19.20
CA ASN A 20 0.49 7.43 19.62
C ASN A 20 1.80 7.45 18.83
N TRP A 21 1.73 7.89 17.58
CA TRP A 21 2.88 7.88 16.69
C TRP A 21 3.75 9.11 16.91
N SER A 22 5.06 8.90 17.02
CA SER A 22 6.04 9.99 17.01
C SER A 22 6.07 10.70 15.66
N GLN A 23 6.65 11.91 15.64
CA GLN A 23 6.78 12.68 14.41
C GLN A 23 7.57 11.95 13.31
N SER A 24 8.63 11.22 13.68
CA SER A 24 9.43 10.44 12.73
C SER A 24 8.67 9.24 12.17
N GLU A 25 7.82 8.59 12.98
CA GLU A 25 6.93 7.52 12.53
C GLU A 25 5.85 8.03 11.58
N LEU A 26 5.22 9.16 11.87
CA LEU A 26 4.25 9.81 10.98
C LEU A 26 4.88 10.11 9.61
N VAL A 27 6.07 10.72 9.60
CA VAL A 27 6.80 11.00 8.35
C VAL A 27 7.18 9.72 7.61
N PHE A 28 7.61 8.69 8.33
CA PHE A 28 7.99 7.42 7.73
C PHE A 28 6.79 6.69 7.10
N GLN A 29 5.65 6.60 7.79
CA GLN A 29 4.45 5.96 7.24
C GLN A 29 3.85 6.77 6.08
N ALA A 30 3.87 8.10 6.17
CA ALA A 30 3.48 8.98 5.07
C ALA A 30 4.36 8.74 3.82
N ARG A 31 5.68 8.62 4.00
CA ARG A 31 6.62 8.26 2.93
C ARG A 31 6.35 6.87 2.38
N ARG A 32 6.02 5.88 3.23
CA ARG A 32 5.69 4.53 2.80
C ARG A 32 4.45 4.53 1.89
N LEU A 33 3.39 5.22 2.30
CA LEU A 33 2.17 5.37 1.50
C LEU A 33 2.46 6.10 0.17
N ALA A 34 3.15 7.24 0.23
CA ALA A 34 3.52 7.98 -0.98
C ALA A 34 4.42 7.15 -1.90
N SER A 35 5.35 6.35 -1.36
CA SER A 35 6.20 5.43 -2.12
C SER A 35 5.37 4.37 -2.84
N ALA A 36 4.35 3.80 -2.19
CA ALA A 36 3.44 2.85 -2.80
C ALA A 36 2.63 3.47 -3.94
N MET A 37 2.17 4.72 -3.77
CA MET A 37 1.46 5.47 -4.81
C MET A 37 2.32 5.78 -6.04
N VAL A 38 3.61 6.11 -5.84
CA VAL A 38 4.50 6.44 -6.97
C VAL A 38 5.15 5.20 -7.59
N LEU A 39 5.08 4.05 -6.93
CA LEU A 39 5.64 2.82 -7.48
C LEU A 39 4.93 2.49 -8.79
N ASN A 40 5.72 2.23 -9.84
CA ASN A 40 5.23 2.09 -11.22
C ASN A 40 4.29 3.21 -11.69
N GLY A 41 4.39 4.44 -11.17
CA GLY A 41 3.52 5.55 -11.55
C GLY A 41 2.06 5.42 -11.08
N GLY A 42 1.79 4.50 -10.15
CA GLY A 42 0.43 4.15 -9.70
C GLY A 42 -0.24 3.04 -10.51
N TYR A 43 0.42 2.52 -11.55
CA TYR A 43 -0.09 1.46 -12.43
C TYR A 43 0.22 0.06 -11.88
N ASN A 44 -0.16 -0.20 -10.63
CA ASN A 44 -0.17 -1.53 -10.03
C ASN A 44 -1.59 -1.80 -9.52
N CYS A 45 -2.04 -3.05 -9.62
CA CYS A 45 -3.35 -3.51 -9.10
C CYS A 45 -3.51 -3.36 -7.58
N VAL A 46 -2.40 -3.10 -6.87
CA VAL A 46 -2.33 -2.92 -5.41
C VAL A 46 -1.90 -1.51 -4.99
N THR A 47 -1.93 -0.56 -5.92
CA THR A 47 -1.67 0.84 -5.59
C THR A 47 -2.76 1.33 -4.63
N PRO A 48 -2.40 1.87 -3.45
CA PRO A 48 -3.39 2.43 -2.54
C PRO A 48 -4.18 3.56 -3.20
N GLN A 49 -5.51 3.42 -3.16
CA GLN A 49 -6.44 4.39 -3.74
C GLN A 49 -7.32 5.08 -2.71
N ILE A 50 -7.55 4.46 -1.54
CA ILE A 50 -8.33 5.07 -0.46
C ILE A 50 -7.52 5.02 0.83
N LEU A 51 -7.12 6.17 1.36
CA LEU A 51 -6.56 6.29 2.70
C LEU A 51 -7.69 6.49 3.70
N ILE A 52 -7.80 5.60 4.68
CA ILE A 52 -8.85 5.64 5.70
C ILE A 52 -8.23 5.98 7.05
N LEU A 53 -8.77 7.02 7.69
CA LEU A 53 -8.31 7.54 8.97
C LEU A 53 -9.48 7.60 9.97
N GLN A 54 -9.21 7.44 11.26
CA GLN A 54 -10.18 7.77 12.30
C GLN A 54 -10.28 9.30 12.43
N LYS A 55 -11.49 9.84 12.41
CA LYS A 55 -11.74 11.30 12.49
C LYS A 55 -11.14 11.93 13.75
N GLN A 56 -11.22 11.23 14.88
CA GLN A 56 -10.75 11.64 16.21
C GLN A 56 -9.24 11.43 16.43
N TRP A 57 -8.53 10.80 15.50
CA TRP A 57 -7.10 10.52 15.69
C TRP A 57 -6.29 11.82 15.77
N ALA A 58 -5.68 12.08 16.93
CA ALA A 58 -4.99 13.33 17.23
C ALA A 58 -3.87 13.68 16.23
N TYR A 59 -3.24 12.67 15.62
CA TYR A 59 -2.10 12.85 14.72
C TYR A 59 -2.50 12.90 13.23
N LYS A 60 -3.79 12.75 12.90
CA LYS A 60 -4.32 12.73 11.52
C LYS A 60 -3.84 13.90 10.69
N SER A 61 -3.96 15.13 11.21
CA SER A 61 -3.52 16.34 10.51
C SER A 61 -2.02 16.38 10.29
N ALA A 62 -1.23 15.85 11.24
CA ALA A 62 0.23 15.76 11.09
C ALA A 62 0.64 14.71 10.05
N PHE A 63 -0.04 13.55 10.05
CA PHE A 63 0.14 12.50 9.04
C PHE A 63 -0.17 13.01 7.63
N LEU A 64 -1.34 13.64 7.45
CA LEU A 64 -1.75 14.18 6.15
C LEU A 64 -0.83 15.31 5.66
N ARG A 65 -0.29 16.15 6.56
CA ARG A 65 0.75 17.13 6.19
C ARG A 65 2.04 16.43 5.73
N ALA A 66 2.49 15.41 6.46
CA ALA A 66 3.67 14.65 6.07
C ALA A 66 3.47 13.94 4.72
N LEU A 67 2.28 13.39 4.46
CA LEU A 67 1.94 12.75 3.19
C LEU A 67 2.07 13.73 2.02
N ARG A 68 1.46 14.92 2.13
CA ARG A 68 1.59 15.97 1.11
C ARG A 68 3.05 16.36 0.88
N GLN A 69 3.83 16.52 1.96
CA GLN A 69 5.26 16.84 1.85
C GLN A 69 6.05 15.74 1.13
N GLU A 70 5.80 14.47 1.43
CA GLU A 70 6.48 13.36 0.75
C GLU A 70 6.04 13.24 -0.72
N LEU A 71 4.75 13.44 -1.03
CA LEU A 71 4.26 13.49 -2.42
C LEU A 71 4.92 14.57 -3.27
N VAL A 72 5.25 15.74 -2.69
CA VAL A 72 6.05 16.80 -3.33
C VAL A 72 7.51 16.37 -3.52
N LYS A 73 8.11 15.72 -2.51
CA LYS A 73 9.54 15.31 -2.55
C LYS A 73 9.80 14.15 -3.52
N HIS A 74 8.84 13.26 -3.72
CA HIS A 74 9.03 12.10 -4.59
C HIS A 74 9.25 12.53 -6.04
N GLU A 75 10.23 11.89 -6.69
CA GLU A 75 10.51 12.07 -8.10
C GLU A 75 9.22 12.01 -8.94
N ARG A 76 9.13 12.93 -9.90
CA ARG A 76 8.03 12.94 -10.85
C ARG A 76 8.11 11.67 -11.70
N ARG A 77 7.01 10.91 -11.72
CA ARG A 77 6.81 9.75 -12.61
C ARG A 77 5.57 10.01 -13.42
N ASP A 78 5.75 10.48 -14.64
CA ASP A 78 4.66 10.74 -15.56
C ASP A 78 4.03 9.44 -16.05
N ASP A 79 2.82 9.56 -16.60
CA ASP A 79 2.11 8.45 -17.19
C ASP A 79 2.88 7.91 -18.40
N ILE A 80 3.03 6.59 -18.44
CA ILE A 80 3.78 5.89 -19.49
C ILE A 80 2.88 5.10 -20.44
N PHE A 81 1.62 4.86 -20.06
CA PHE A 81 0.67 4.06 -20.85
C PHE A 81 -0.23 4.96 -21.70
N GLU A 82 -0.56 4.48 -22.90
CA GLU A 82 -1.55 5.12 -23.76
C GLU A 82 -2.90 5.21 -23.04
N GLY A 83 -3.59 6.34 -23.16
CA GLY A 83 -4.87 6.59 -22.50
C GLY A 83 -4.79 6.94 -21.01
N ALA A 84 -3.67 6.68 -20.32
CA ALA A 84 -3.55 6.96 -18.90
C ALA A 84 -3.66 8.46 -18.52
N PRO A 85 -3.08 9.41 -19.30
CA PRO A 85 -3.29 10.84 -19.05
C PRO A 85 -4.76 11.24 -19.16
N ALA A 86 -5.48 10.67 -20.14
CA ALA A 86 -6.89 10.94 -20.37
C ALA A 86 -7.74 10.35 -19.23
N ARG A 87 -7.46 9.11 -18.79
CA ARG A 87 -8.13 8.46 -17.66
C ARG A 87 -7.98 9.27 -16.38
N ARG A 88 -6.77 9.70 -16.04
CA ARG A 88 -6.54 10.55 -14.86
C ARG A 88 -7.22 11.90 -14.98
N HIS A 89 -7.15 12.54 -16.14
CA HIS A 89 -7.86 13.80 -16.38
C HIS A 89 -9.38 13.62 -16.21
N ASP A 90 -9.93 12.50 -16.68
CA ASP A 90 -11.34 12.19 -16.56
C ASP A 90 -11.78 11.97 -15.10
N PHE A 91 -11.04 11.16 -14.33
CA PHE A 91 -11.28 10.98 -12.89
C PHE A 91 -11.26 12.30 -12.13
N ARG A 92 -10.34 13.21 -12.46
CA ARG A 92 -10.23 14.52 -11.79
C ARG A 92 -11.46 15.41 -11.98
N LYS A 93 -12.25 15.24 -13.04
CA LYS A 93 -13.47 16.05 -13.27
C LYS A 93 -14.54 15.83 -12.21
N ASP A 94 -14.55 14.64 -11.61
CA ASP A 94 -15.53 14.26 -10.59
C ASP A 94 -15.22 14.91 -9.22
N TYR A 95 -14.03 15.50 -9.05
CA TYR A 95 -13.54 16.02 -7.77
C TYR A 95 -13.05 17.47 -7.88
N PRO A 96 -13.92 18.48 -7.72
CA PRO A 96 -13.52 19.87 -7.90
C PRO A 96 -12.53 20.38 -6.83
N GLU A 97 -12.56 19.82 -5.63
CA GLU A 97 -11.68 20.18 -4.51
C GLU A 97 -10.47 19.24 -4.40
N LEU A 98 -9.73 19.11 -5.50
CA LEU A 98 -8.56 18.24 -5.58
C LEU A 98 -7.24 18.96 -5.25
N GLU A 99 -6.27 18.21 -4.74
CA GLU A 99 -4.89 18.65 -4.56
C GLU A 99 -3.97 17.91 -5.54
N GLU A 100 -3.15 18.65 -6.30
CA GLU A 100 -2.24 18.06 -7.29
C GLU A 100 -0.78 18.05 -6.83
N PHE A 101 -0.14 16.90 -7.03
CA PHE A 101 1.27 16.66 -6.76
C PHE A 101 1.92 16.09 -8.04
N GLY A 102 1.88 16.88 -9.11
CA GLY A 102 2.22 16.45 -10.46
C GLY A 102 1.18 15.46 -11.01
N PRO A 103 1.55 14.23 -11.42
CA PRO A 103 0.59 13.23 -11.89
C PRO A 103 -0.20 12.56 -10.75
N ARG A 104 0.06 12.93 -9.49
CA ARG A 104 -0.67 12.42 -8.32
C ARG A 104 -1.73 13.42 -7.90
N THR A 105 -2.83 12.91 -7.37
CA THR A 105 -3.98 13.68 -6.91
C THR A 105 -4.47 13.14 -5.59
N LEU A 106 -4.76 14.04 -4.66
CA LEU A 106 -5.41 13.74 -3.40
C LEU A 106 -6.77 14.45 -3.36
N VAL A 107 -7.80 13.75 -2.91
CA VAL A 107 -9.16 14.27 -2.76
C VAL A 107 -9.71 13.86 -1.41
N SER A 108 -10.50 14.71 -0.76
CA SER A 108 -11.28 14.33 0.43
C SER A 108 -12.61 13.75 -0.01
N LEU A 109 -13.05 12.65 0.58
CA LEU A 109 -14.29 11.96 0.23
C LEU A 109 -15.16 11.78 1.47
N ASP A 110 -16.47 11.95 1.31
CA ASP A 110 -17.45 11.59 2.33
C ASP A 110 -17.70 10.07 2.29
N PRO A 111 -17.51 9.32 3.39
CA PRO A 111 -17.79 7.88 3.41
C PRO A 111 -19.26 7.53 3.15
N ALA A 112 -20.20 8.46 3.31
CA ALA A 112 -21.62 8.25 3.05
C ALA A 112 -21.99 8.41 1.57
N GLU A 113 -21.12 9.00 0.75
CA GLU A 113 -21.39 9.23 -0.66
C GLU A 113 -20.86 8.09 -1.54
N GLN A 114 -21.61 7.75 -2.59
CA GLN A 114 -21.13 6.82 -3.61
C GLN A 114 -20.28 7.58 -4.62
N THR A 115 -18.96 7.51 -4.45
CA THR A 115 -18.00 8.18 -5.35
C THR A 115 -17.43 7.19 -6.35
N ARG A 116 -17.03 7.69 -7.53
CA ARG A 116 -16.39 6.85 -8.55
C ARG A 116 -15.13 6.17 -8.02
N LEU A 117 -14.37 6.81 -7.13
CA LEU A 117 -13.17 6.24 -6.51
C LEU A 117 -13.47 5.07 -5.56
N PHE A 118 -14.72 4.90 -5.10
CA PHE A 118 -15.14 3.72 -4.35
C PHE A 118 -15.56 2.57 -5.27
N GLN A 119 -16.06 2.87 -6.46
CA GLN A 119 -16.71 1.89 -7.36
C GLN A 119 -15.88 1.49 -8.58
N GLU A 120 -14.83 2.24 -8.91
CA GLU A 120 -13.97 1.98 -10.08
C GLU A 120 -12.50 2.12 -9.70
N GLU A 121 -11.70 1.10 -10.02
CA GLU A 121 -10.24 1.18 -9.93
C GLU A 121 -9.72 2.30 -10.84
N ALA A 122 -9.13 3.35 -10.28
CA ALA A 122 -8.65 4.50 -11.05
C ALA A 122 -7.45 4.13 -11.91
N PHE A 123 -6.64 3.16 -11.44
CA PHE A 123 -5.43 2.67 -12.10
C PHE A 123 -4.52 3.82 -12.58
N CYS A 124 -4.38 4.84 -11.74
CA CYS A 124 -3.53 6.01 -11.91
C CYS A 124 -3.28 6.63 -10.53
N GLY A 125 -2.51 7.71 -10.44
CA GLY A 125 -2.11 8.34 -9.18
C GLY A 125 -3.24 9.10 -8.43
N MET A 126 -4.39 8.47 -8.17
CA MET A 126 -5.50 9.05 -7.38
C MET A 126 -5.52 8.44 -5.97
N LEU A 127 -5.65 9.29 -4.95
CA LEU A 127 -5.88 8.88 -3.56
C LEU A 127 -7.05 9.66 -2.96
N GLY A 128 -8.13 8.96 -2.60
CA GLY A 128 -9.19 9.47 -1.76
C GLY A 128 -8.81 9.39 -0.29
N VAL A 129 -9.09 10.43 0.49
CA VAL A 129 -8.96 10.44 1.95
C VAL A 129 -10.35 10.38 2.55
N VAL A 130 -10.60 9.34 3.34
CA VAL A 130 -11.85 9.11 4.06
C VAL A 130 -11.58 9.18 5.55
N GLU A 131 -12.44 9.90 6.26
CA GLU A 131 -12.41 9.97 7.72
C GLU A 131 -13.66 9.29 8.28
N LEU A 132 -13.47 8.21 9.06
CA LEU A 132 -14.57 7.51 9.71
C LEU A 132 -14.77 8.05 11.12
N ASP A 133 -16.02 8.35 11.45
CA ASP A 133 -16.43 8.90 12.74
C ASP A 133 -16.68 7.76 13.74
N ALA A 134 -15.63 7.39 14.50
CA ALA A 134 -15.70 6.33 15.48
C ALA A 134 -14.92 6.75 16.74
N PRO A 135 -15.54 6.72 17.94
CA PRO A 135 -14.99 7.36 19.13
C PRO A 135 -13.73 6.68 19.68
N GLU A 136 -13.59 5.36 19.50
CA GLU A 136 -12.51 4.55 20.10
C GLU A 136 -11.92 3.58 19.06
N THR A 137 -10.69 3.13 19.29
CA THR A 137 -9.99 2.21 18.37
C THR A 137 -10.76 0.93 18.07
N PRO A 138 -11.40 0.22 19.04
CA PRO A 138 -12.19 -0.97 18.72
C PRO A 138 -13.40 -0.68 17.82
N ALA A 139 -14.11 0.42 18.07
CA ALA A 139 -15.24 0.84 17.22
C ALA A 139 -14.76 1.24 15.82
N TYR A 140 -13.62 1.92 15.73
CA TYR A 140 -13.00 2.26 14.45
C TYR A 140 -12.57 1.01 13.66
N LEU A 141 -12.03 -0.02 14.32
CA LEU A 141 -11.67 -1.29 13.68
C LEU A 141 -12.88 -2.00 13.08
N GLN A 142 -14.04 -1.96 13.74
CA GLN A 142 -15.29 -2.51 13.20
C GLN A 142 -15.78 -1.68 12.00
N GLU A 143 -15.81 -0.36 12.15
CA GLU A 143 -16.32 0.55 11.12
C GLU A 143 -15.45 0.54 9.86
N VAL A 144 -14.12 0.47 10.01
CA VAL A 144 -13.21 0.46 8.87
C VAL A 144 -13.30 -0.85 8.08
N VAL A 145 -13.47 -1.99 8.76
CA VAL A 145 -13.73 -3.28 8.11
C VAL A 145 -15.06 -3.23 7.36
N HIS A 146 -16.12 -2.72 8.00
CA HIS A 146 -17.42 -2.58 7.36
C HIS A 146 -17.34 -1.70 6.11
N PHE A 147 -16.70 -0.53 6.20
CA PHE A 147 -16.52 0.37 5.07
C PHE A 147 -15.71 -0.27 3.93
N CYS A 148 -14.59 -0.93 4.23
CA CYS A 148 -13.79 -1.62 3.22
C CYS A 148 -14.60 -2.74 2.53
N ASN A 149 -15.32 -3.55 3.32
CA ASN A 149 -16.05 -4.68 2.78
C ASN A 149 -17.29 -4.25 1.98
N GLN A 150 -18.01 -3.22 2.41
CA GLN A 150 -19.32 -2.90 1.83
C GLN A 150 -19.28 -1.74 0.82
N SER A 151 -18.31 -0.84 0.93
CA SER A 151 -18.29 0.38 0.11
C SER A 151 -17.28 0.35 -1.02
N LEU A 152 -16.19 -0.44 -0.90
CA LEU A 152 -15.09 -0.44 -1.87
C LEU A 152 -15.17 -1.61 -2.85
N TRP A 153 -15.02 -1.29 -4.14
CA TRP A 153 -15.01 -2.25 -5.22
C TRP A 153 -13.72 -3.07 -5.26
N GLY A 154 -13.90 -4.37 -5.47
CA GLY A 154 -12.84 -5.36 -5.54
C GLY A 154 -12.21 -5.71 -4.20
N ASP A 155 -11.31 -6.69 -4.23
CA ASP A 155 -10.88 -7.42 -3.04
C ASP A 155 -9.47 -7.99 -3.12
N LEU A 156 -8.66 -7.54 -4.09
CA LEU A 156 -7.32 -8.07 -4.27
C LEU A 156 -6.41 -7.76 -3.07
N SER A 157 -6.39 -6.51 -2.64
CA SER A 157 -5.37 -6.06 -1.70
C SER A 157 -5.83 -4.98 -0.73
N CYS A 158 -5.29 -5.03 0.49
CA CYS A 158 -5.49 -4.05 1.54
C CYS A 158 -4.16 -3.80 2.26
N MET A 159 -3.90 -2.56 2.66
CA MET A 159 -2.70 -2.19 3.42
C MET A 159 -3.09 -1.63 4.78
N VAL A 160 -2.44 -2.09 5.85
CA VAL A 160 -2.73 -1.70 7.23
C VAL A 160 -1.48 -1.13 7.87
N PHE A 161 -1.60 0.04 8.50
CA PHE A 161 -0.52 0.65 9.29
C PHE A 161 -0.86 0.60 10.77
N VAL A 162 0.02 0.02 11.58
CA VAL A 162 -0.17 -0.08 13.03
C VAL A 162 1.17 -0.12 13.76
N ASP A 163 1.32 0.71 14.79
CA ASP A 163 2.53 0.70 15.61
C ASP A 163 2.55 -0.50 16.59
N PRO A 164 3.73 -0.91 17.08
CA PRO A 164 3.83 -2.09 17.95
C PRO A 164 3.09 -1.97 19.28
N GLU A 165 2.95 -0.76 19.83
CA GLU A 165 2.27 -0.56 21.11
C GLU A 165 0.76 -0.73 20.94
N THR A 166 0.18 -0.07 19.94
CA THR A 166 -1.24 -0.22 19.58
C THR A 166 -1.57 -1.66 19.18
N ARG A 167 -0.69 -2.33 18.41
CA ARG A 167 -0.84 -3.76 18.04
C ARG A 167 -0.91 -4.66 19.28
N ARG A 168 -0.12 -4.36 20.32
CA ARG A 168 -0.10 -5.13 21.57
C ARG A 168 -1.34 -4.84 22.43
N ILE A 169 -1.78 -3.58 22.50
CA ILE A 169 -2.95 -3.19 23.32
C ILE A 169 -4.24 -3.79 22.75
N TYR A 170 -4.40 -3.76 21.42
CA TYR A 170 -5.60 -4.22 20.72
C TYR A 170 -5.35 -5.51 19.92
N GLU A 171 -4.53 -6.42 20.46
CA GLU A 171 -4.10 -7.62 19.75
C GLU A 171 -5.28 -8.43 19.20
N ARG A 172 -6.32 -8.63 20.02
CA ARG A 172 -7.50 -9.42 19.67
C ARG A 172 -8.36 -8.71 18.64
N GLU A 173 -8.61 -7.43 18.85
CA GLU A 173 -9.46 -6.61 17.98
C GLU A 173 -8.84 -6.45 16.60
N ILE A 174 -7.51 -6.26 16.52
CA ILE A 174 -6.81 -6.15 15.25
C ILE A 174 -6.72 -7.53 14.58
N ALA A 175 -6.45 -8.61 15.33
CA ALA A 175 -6.49 -9.97 14.76
C ALA A 175 -7.86 -10.29 14.17
N HIS A 176 -8.94 -9.93 14.87
CA HIS A 176 -10.30 -10.05 14.38
C HIS A 176 -10.52 -9.18 13.12
N ALA A 177 -10.12 -7.91 13.13
CA ALA A 177 -10.26 -7.04 11.96
C ALA A 177 -9.53 -7.57 10.72
N LEU A 178 -8.30 -8.11 10.88
CA LEU A 178 -7.56 -8.74 9.78
C LEU A 178 -8.25 -10.01 9.24
N SER A 179 -8.91 -10.77 10.14
CA SER A 179 -9.74 -11.93 9.77
C SER A 179 -10.99 -11.52 8.99
N GLU A 180 -11.64 -10.42 9.37
CA GLU A 180 -12.88 -9.97 8.75
C GLU A 180 -12.68 -9.13 7.48
N LEU A 181 -11.48 -8.61 7.22
CA LEU A 181 -11.16 -7.94 5.95
C LEU A 181 -11.29 -8.93 4.80
N GLU A 182 -12.29 -8.75 3.95
CA GLU A 182 -12.57 -9.62 2.80
C GLU A 182 -11.65 -9.25 1.62
N TYR A 183 -10.34 -9.36 1.82
CA TYR A 183 -9.31 -9.11 0.83
C TYR A 183 -8.37 -10.31 0.72
N GLY A 184 -8.08 -10.74 -0.50
CA GLY A 184 -7.23 -11.91 -0.75
C GLY A 184 -5.79 -11.70 -0.31
N THR A 185 -5.31 -10.45 -0.24
CA THR A 185 -4.02 -10.12 0.37
C THR A 185 -4.09 -8.90 1.31
N VAL A 186 -3.65 -9.05 2.55
CA VAL A 186 -3.52 -7.96 3.52
C VAL A 186 -2.05 -7.75 3.90
N GLY A 187 -1.52 -6.55 3.62
CA GLY A 187 -0.18 -6.13 3.98
C GLY A 187 -0.17 -5.30 5.26
N VAL A 188 0.28 -5.87 6.39
CA VAL A 188 0.43 -5.14 7.66
C VAL A 188 1.83 -4.53 7.72
N ASN A 189 1.91 -3.20 7.75
CA ASN A 189 3.16 -2.43 7.78
C ASN A 189 4.12 -2.75 6.61
N ILE A 190 3.57 -3.19 5.48
CA ILE A 190 4.34 -3.60 4.32
C ILE A 190 3.56 -3.27 3.04
N PHE A 191 4.28 -3.04 1.93
CA PHE A 191 3.64 -2.88 0.63
C PHE A 191 3.10 -4.24 0.18
N THR A 192 1.79 -4.32 -0.07
CA THR A 192 1.08 -5.58 -0.30
C THR A 192 1.60 -6.34 -1.52
N GLY A 193 2.09 -5.66 -2.55
CA GLY A 193 2.71 -6.27 -3.73
C GLY A 193 3.93 -7.16 -3.45
N LEU A 194 4.49 -7.11 -2.23
CA LEU A 194 5.55 -8.04 -1.83
C LEU A 194 5.05 -9.46 -1.59
N ALA A 195 3.77 -9.67 -1.31
CA ALA A 195 3.18 -11.00 -1.29
C ALA A 195 3.29 -11.63 -2.68
N PHE A 196 2.85 -10.94 -3.74
CA PHE A 196 3.06 -11.39 -5.11
C PHE A 196 4.54 -11.63 -5.43
N ALA A 197 5.41 -10.65 -5.10
CA ALA A 197 6.84 -10.74 -5.40
C ALA A 197 7.57 -11.86 -4.63
N SER A 198 7.00 -12.36 -3.54
CA SER A 198 7.56 -13.48 -2.78
C SER A 198 7.55 -14.80 -3.57
N GLY A 199 6.65 -14.94 -4.54
CA GLY A 199 6.45 -16.13 -5.36
C GLY A 199 5.91 -17.36 -4.60
N VAL A 200 5.69 -17.26 -3.27
CA VAL A 200 5.28 -18.39 -2.43
C VAL A 200 3.86 -18.26 -1.92
N THR A 201 3.44 -17.05 -1.53
CA THR A 201 2.12 -16.79 -0.94
C THR A 201 1.02 -16.83 -1.99
N PRO A 202 -0.14 -17.45 -1.70
CA PRO A 202 -1.32 -17.31 -2.55
C PRO A 202 -1.65 -15.84 -2.85
N TRP A 203 -1.93 -15.52 -4.10
CA TRP A 203 -2.31 -14.17 -4.54
C TRP A 203 -3.55 -14.23 -5.42
N GLY A 204 -4.61 -13.51 -5.05
CA GLY A 204 -5.89 -13.55 -5.73
C GLY A 204 -6.95 -12.77 -4.96
N SER A 205 -8.20 -12.93 -5.36
CA SER A 205 -9.38 -12.36 -4.69
C SER A 205 -9.70 -13.06 -3.37
N TYR A 206 -10.57 -12.46 -2.57
CA TYR A 206 -11.04 -13.10 -1.34
C TYR A 206 -12.11 -14.14 -1.69
N LEU A 207 -11.84 -15.42 -1.40
CA LEU A 207 -12.72 -16.55 -1.73
C LEU A 207 -13.17 -16.52 -3.21
N ASP A 208 -14.47 -16.33 -3.46
CA ASP A 208 -15.07 -16.33 -4.81
C ASP A 208 -15.04 -14.96 -5.49
N GLY A 209 -14.55 -13.91 -4.82
CA GLY A 209 -14.55 -12.54 -5.34
C GLY A 209 -15.71 -11.69 -4.83
N LYS A 210 -15.43 -10.49 -4.33
CA LYS A 210 -16.48 -9.50 -3.94
C LYS A 210 -17.16 -8.79 -5.11
N ALA A 211 -16.55 -8.83 -6.29
CA ALA A 211 -17.10 -8.24 -7.50
C ALA A 211 -16.76 -9.15 -8.69
N ASP A 212 -16.90 -8.64 -9.92
CA ASP A 212 -16.36 -9.31 -11.11
C ASP A 212 -14.81 -9.29 -11.11
N THR A 213 -14.14 -9.48 -9.97
CA THR A 213 -12.67 -9.41 -9.77
C THR A 213 -11.93 -10.70 -10.13
N GLY A 214 -12.63 -11.68 -10.67
CA GLY A 214 -12.05 -12.97 -11.04
C GLY A 214 -11.76 -13.83 -9.81
N ASN A 215 -11.88 -15.14 -9.95
CA ASN A 215 -11.73 -16.13 -8.88
C ASN A 215 -10.42 -16.92 -9.00
N GLY A 216 -9.41 -16.30 -9.62
CA GLY A 216 -8.11 -16.92 -9.86
C GLY A 216 -7.14 -16.68 -8.72
N TRP A 217 -6.43 -17.74 -8.32
CA TRP A 217 -5.26 -17.67 -7.47
C TRP A 217 -4.00 -17.92 -8.31
N VAL A 218 -3.10 -16.94 -8.31
CA VAL A 218 -1.73 -17.09 -8.82
C VAL A 218 -0.79 -17.24 -7.64
N HIS A 219 0.24 -18.08 -7.81
CA HIS A 219 0.97 -18.65 -6.69
C HIS A 219 0.04 -19.44 -5.74
N ASN A 220 0.54 -20.52 -5.18
CA ASN A 220 -0.03 -21.30 -4.08
C ASN A 220 0.94 -22.46 -3.90
N THR A 221 2.22 -22.13 -3.67
CA THR A 221 3.32 -23.10 -3.78
C THR A 221 3.18 -24.26 -2.79
N PHE A 222 2.41 -24.04 -1.71
CA PHE A 222 2.09 -25.03 -0.69
C PHE A 222 0.75 -25.76 -0.91
N PHE A 223 0.04 -25.47 -2.01
CA PHE A 223 -1.21 -26.14 -2.40
C PHE A 223 -2.30 -26.12 -1.31
N PHE A 224 -2.53 -24.97 -0.67
CA PHE A 224 -3.67 -24.79 0.23
C PHE A 224 -4.99 -24.97 -0.55
N ASP A 225 -5.98 -25.60 0.09
CA ASP A 225 -7.26 -25.99 -0.53
C ASP A 225 -8.46 -25.41 0.25
N PRO A 226 -9.21 -24.48 -0.36
CA PRO A 226 -8.75 -23.29 -1.08
C PRO A 226 -8.18 -22.23 -0.11
N PRO A 227 -7.23 -21.38 -0.53
CA PRO A 227 -6.77 -20.28 0.30
C PRO A 227 -7.86 -19.22 0.48
N GLU A 228 -8.03 -18.76 1.72
CA GLU A 228 -8.95 -17.64 2.03
C GLU A 228 -8.28 -16.28 1.76
N LYS A 229 -7.07 -16.10 2.31
CA LYS A 229 -6.26 -14.89 2.15
C LYS A 229 -4.78 -15.13 2.50
N THR A 230 -3.94 -14.19 2.08
CA THR A 230 -2.57 -14.01 2.56
C THR A 230 -2.51 -12.80 3.48
N VAL A 231 -1.98 -12.98 4.71
CA VAL A 231 -1.59 -11.87 5.57
C VAL A 231 -0.06 -11.81 5.61
N MET A 232 0.52 -10.73 5.09
CA MET A 232 1.96 -10.50 5.11
C MET A 232 2.29 -9.34 6.05
N GLU A 233 3.17 -9.58 7.01
CA GLU A 233 3.54 -8.58 8.01
C GLU A 233 4.99 -8.11 7.87
N GLY A 234 5.20 -6.81 8.07
CA GLY A 234 6.53 -6.18 8.13
C GLY A 234 6.71 -5.33 9.39
N PRO A 235 7.93 -4.86 9.66
CA PRO A 235 8.16 -3.94 10.78
C PRO A 235 7.47 -2.59 10.54
N PHE A 236 6.89 -2.00 11.58
CA PHE A 236 6.32 -0.65 11.52
C PHE A 236 7.36 0.35 10.97
N VAL A 237 8.56 0.37 11.55
CA VAL A 237 9.73 1.08 10.99
C VAL A 237 10.90 0.10 10.82
N PRO A 238 11.28 -0.27 9.57
CA PRO A 238 12.40 -1.14 9.29
C PRO A 238 13.74 -0.47 9.61
N ARG A 239 14.72 -1.26 10.08
CA ARG A 239 16.09 -0.78 10.36
C ARG A 239 16.95 -0.62 9.10
N LEU A 240 16.60 -1.34 8.04
CA LEU A 240 17.31 -1.33 6.76
C LEU A 240 16.46 -0.61 5.70
N PRO A 241 17.10 0.10 4.75
CA PRO A 241 16.41 0.69 3.63
C PRO A 241 15.75 -0.41 2.79
N LEU A 242 14.53 -0.14 2.33
CA LEU A 242 13.76 -1.08 1.53
C LEU A 242 13.70 -0.57 0.07
N PRO A 243 14.05 -1.38 -0.95
CA PRO A 243 14.10 -0.92 -2.36
C PRO A 243 12.80 -0.32 -2.91
N TRP A 244 11.65 -0.74 -2.40
CA TRP A 244 10.32 -0.23 -2.76
C TRP A 244 9.93 1.06 -2.02
N LEU A 245 10.65 1.45 -0.96
CA LEU A 245 10.46 2.71 -0.25
C LEU A 245 11.40 3.77 -0.85
N LYS A 246 10.85 4.90 -1.28
CA LYS A 246 11.62 5.96 -1.94
C LYS A 246 11.88 7.13 -0.97
N PRO A 247 13.00 7.85 -1.11
CA PRO A 247 14.12 7.52 -1.99
C PRO A 247 14.89 6.29 -1.49
N PHE A 248 15.35 5.46 -2.43
CA PHE A 248 16.31 4.40 -2.15
C PHE A 248 17.60 4.75 -2.88
N PRO A 249 18.63 5.25 -2.18
CA PRO A 249 19.88 5.66 -2.81
C PRO A 249 20.50 4.52 -3.63
N ARG A 250 21.00 4.83 -4.83
CA ARG A 250 21.75 3.90 -5.69
C ARG A 250 20.95 2.63 -6.06
N LEU A 251 19.63 2.76 -6.20
CA LEU A 251 18.74 1.65 -6.54
C LEU A 251 19.19 0.87 -7.79
N SER A 252 19.63 1.56 -8.84
CA SER A 252 20.11 0.92 -10.07
C SER A 252 21.34 0.04 -9.84
N GLU A 253 22.31 0.53 -9.05
CA GLU A 253 23.52 -0.22 -8.73
C GLU A 253 23.24 -1.43 -7.83
N VAL A 254 22.33 -1.28 -6.86
CA VAL A 254 21.90 -2.39 -6.01
C VAL A 254 21.14 -3.42 -6.85
N GLY A 255 20.26 -2.98 -7.75
CA GLY A 255 19.52 -3.86 -8.66
C GLY A 255 20.43 -4.64 -9.60
N GLN A 256 21.43 -3.98 -10.20
CA GLN A 256 22.43 -4.66 -11.05
C GLN A 256 23.23 -5.69 -10.26
N ALA A 257 23.70 -5.34 -9.06
CA ALA A 257 24.46 -6.27 -8.24
C ALA A 257 23.62 -7.45 -7.74
N LEU A 258 22.33 -7.24 -7.46
CA LEU A 258 21.40 -8.31 -7.12
C LEU A 258 21.16 -9.23 -8.32
N PHE A 259 20.93 -8.66 -9.51
CA PHE A 259 20.79 -9.45 -10.73
C PHE A 259 22.03 -10.32 -11.00
N GLU A 260 23.23 -9.76 -10.88
CA GLU A 260 24.47 -10.52 -11.04
C GLU A 260 24.63 -11.64 -10.00
N LEU A 261 24.18 -11.41 -8.76
CA LEU A 261 24.19 -12.42 -7.70
C LEU A 261 23.22 -13.56 -8.02
N GLU A 262 21.99 -13.25 -8.42
CA GLU A 262 20.97 -14.25 -8.78
C GLU A 262 21.38 -15.04 -10.03
N ALA A 263 21.97 -14.39 -11.04
CA ALA A 263 22.44 -15.05 -12.25
C ALA A 263 23.68 -15.94 -12.00
N HIS A 264 24.57 -15.52 -11.11
CA HIS A 264 25.84 -16.19 -10.82
C HIS A 264 26.15 -16.16 -9.32
N PRO A 265 25.57 -17.07 -8.52
CA PRO A 265 25.70 -17.03 -7.06
C PRO A 265 27.10 -17.49 -6.63
N THR A 266 27.99 -16.52 -6.39
CA THR A 266 29.38 -16.74 -5.97
C THR A 266 29.73 -15.83 -4.80
N PRO A 267 30.77 -16.14 -4.01
CA PRO A 267 31.25 -15.22 -2.97
C PRO A 267 31.58 -13.82 -3.50
N VAL A 268 32.03 -13.71 -4.76
CA VAL A 268 32.39 -12.44 -5.40
C VAL A 268 31.15 -11.58 -5.70
N THR A 269 30.11 -12.17 -6.30
CA THR A 269 28.86 -11.47 -6.60
C THR A 269 28.11 -11.12 -5.31
N MET A 270 28.15 -11.98 -4.29
CA MET A 270 27.64 -11.68 -2.95
C MET A 270 28.37 -10.49 -2.32
N ALA A 271 29.70 -10.48 -2.31
CA ALA A 271 30.48 -9.37 -1.78
C ALA A 271 30.19 -8.05 -2.51
N ARG A 272 29.99 -8.11 -3.84
CA ARG A 272 29.61 -6.95 -4.66
C ARG A 272 28.23 -6.42 -4.27
N PHE A 273 27.23 -7.29 -4.14
CA PHE A 273 25.90 -6.93 -3.67
C PHE A 273 25.94 -6.28 -2.28
N LEU A 274 26.57 -6.93 -1.31
CA LEU A 274 26.70 -6.40 0.06
C LEU A 274 27.41 -5.04 0.09
N LYS A 275 28.44 -4.83 -0.74
CA LYS A 275 29.12 -3.53 -0.87
C LYS A 275 28.18 -2.45 -1.39
N ARG A 276 27.40 -2.72 -2.44
CA ARG A 276 26.46 -1.74 -3.02
C ARG A 276 25.32 -1.44 -2.04
N PHE A 277 24.71 -2.47 -1.47
CA PHE A 277 23.64 -2.34 -0.49
C PHE A 277 24.11 -1.60 0.77
N GLY A 278 25.28 -1.96 1.33
CA GLY A 278 25.85 -1.30 2.50
C GLY A 278 26.12 0.19 2.27
N ALA A 279 26.52 0.58 1.06
CA ALA A 279 26.70 1.98 0.73
C ALA A 279 25.36 2.74 0.69
N THR A 280 24.28 2.12 0.21
CA THR A 280 22.92 2.68 0.32
C THR A 280 22.50 2.87 1.77
N VAL A 281 22.77 1.91 2.66
CA VAL A 281 22.47 2.03 4.10
C VAL A 281 23.15 3.26 4.71
N LEU A 282 24.44 3.46 4.41
CA LEU A 282 25.21 4.59 4.91
C LEU A 282 24.69 5.93 4.41
N GLU A 283 24.34 6.03 3.13
CA GLU A 283 23.80 7.27 2.56
C GLU A 283 22.40 7.59 3.10
N ASN A 284 21.54 6.57 3.24
CA ASN A 284 20.20 6.76 3.77
C ASN A 284 20.23 7.27 5.22
N ARG A 285 21.14 6.72 6.06
CA ARG A 285 21.35 7.21 7.43
C ARG A 285 21.77 8.68 7.48
N LYS A 286 22.66 9.12 6.58
CA LYS A 286 23.07 10.53 6.50
C LYS A 286 21.89 11.43 6.13
N LYS A 287 21.06 11.01 5.17
CA LYS A 287 19.85 11.76 4.77
C LYS A 287 18.81 11.85 5.90
N SER A 288 18.58 10.75 6.62
CA SER A 288 17.65 10.75 7.77
C SER A 288 18.14 11.57 8.96
N ALA A 289 19.46 11.78 9.13
CA ALA A 289 19.99 12.61 10.20
C ALA A 289 19.91 14.12 9.89
N MET A 290 19.67 14.50 8.62
CA MET A 290 19.60 15.88 8.16
C MET A 290 18.15 16.39 7.98
N SER A 291 17.16 15.50 8.07
CA SER A 291 15.72 15.78 7.88
C SER A 291 14.95 15.75 9.19
#